data_AF-A0A7J7JU91-F1
#
_entry.id   AF-A0A7J7JU91-F1
#
_cell.length_a   1.000
_cell.length_b   1.000
_cell.length_c   1.000
_cell.angle_alpha   90.00
_cell.angle_beta   90.00
_cell.angle_gamma   90.00
#
_symmetry.space_group_name_H-M   'P 1'
#
loop_
_entity.id
_entity.type
_entity.pdbx_description
1 polymer ?
#
loop_
_entity_poly.entity_id
_entity_poly.type
_entity_poly.pdbx_seq_one_letter_code
_entity_poly.pdbx_strand_id
1 'polypeptide(L)'
;MPDTQLYDILGVQPDVSGDQLKSVYRKLAKKYHPDKNPNHGEKIKEINFAYEVLSDPERRKNYDRFGLEGLQEGRGSHDFDPFGDLFGGMFGGLFGGRGGRRGPPRGRDVLHPLKCGACNGKKTIKESKVFEIHVDKGMVDGQKIPLRGEADQMPGIEPGDVIIELNMEEHDLFTRKGSDLYCTRNIGLTEALCGFEFTLKHLDNRELLIKSPPGAVIQPESSKVVIGEGMPTHKNPFRKGDIIINFHVQFPEDGFAGEQQLTMLEKLLPERAPPPEDNEEYEEVDLHPYHSSRQSGHAADDEEMDHGDGGGMQCRTQ
;
A
#
# COMPACT_ATOMS: atom_id res chain seq x y z
N MET A 1 41.21 22.90 -61.41
CA MET A 1 41.83 21.67 -60.88
C MET A 1 41.06 21.29 -59.64
N PRO A 2 40.85 20.00 -59.32
CA PRO A 2 40.21 19.60 -58.07
C PRO A 2 41.04 20.13 -56.88
N ASP A 3 40.35 20.59 -55.83
CA ASP A 3 41.00 21.04 -54.60
C ASP A 3 41.63 19.84 -53.88
N THR A 4 42.95 19.81 -53.74
CA THR A 4 43.67 18.70 -53.08
C THR A 4 44.06 19.00 -51.64
N GLN A 5 43.69 20.17 -51.10
CA GLN A 5 44.19 20.65 -49.81
C GLN A 5 43.96 19.67 -48.65
N LEU A 6 42.79 19.04 -48.53
CA LEU A 6 42.51 18.07 -47.46
C LEU A 6 43.30 16.77 -47.62
N TYR A 7 43.58 16.37 -48.87
CA TYR A 7 44.42 15.22 -49.18
C TYR A 7 45.89 15.51 -48.86
N ASP A 8 46.35 16.73 -49.15
CA ASP A 8 47.70 17.20 -48.87
C ASP A 8 47.98 17.29 -47.36
N ILE A 9 47.01 17.71 -46.55
CA ILE A 9 47.10 17.72 -45.07
C ILE A 9 47.35 16.31 -44.51
N LEU A 10 46.68 15.31 -45.07
CA LEU A 10 46.86 13.91 -44.68
C LEU A 10 48.04 13.24 -45.40
N GLY A 11 48.65 13.89 -46.40
CA GLY A 11 49.75 13.36 -47.19
C GLY A 11 49.35 12.15 -48.04
N VAL A 12 48.13 12.15 -48.57
CA VAL A 12 47.56 11.06 -49.38
C VAL A 12 47.15 11.56 -50.77
N GLN A 13 47.04 10.66 -51.74
CA GLN A 13 46.54 10.99 -53.08
C GLN A 13 44.99 11.04 -53.09
N PRO A 14 44.36 11.81 -54.00
CA PRO A 14 42.88 11.90 -54.09
C PRO A 14 42.17 10.57 -54.34
N ASP A 15 42.86 9.56 -54.88
CA ASP A 15 42.34 8.21 -55.15
C ASP A 15 42.45 7.25 -53.96
N VAL A 16 42.88 7.74 -52.78
CA VAL A 16 43.10 6.92 -51.58
C VAL A 16 41.83 6.18 -51.13
N SER A 17 41.98 4.90 -50.80
CA SER A 17 40.89 4.09 -50.25
C SER A 17 40.55 4.48 -48.80
N GLY A 18 39.31 4.24 -48.37
CA GLY A 18 38.88 4.58 -47.00
C GLY A 18 39.72 3.91 -45.90
N ASP A 19 40.17 2.67 -46.13
CA ASP A 19 41.03 1.95 -45.18
C ASP A 19 42.43 2.55 -45.06
N GLN A 20 43.01 2.96 -46.21
CA GLN A 20 44.29 3.65 -46.24
C GLN A 20 44.20 5.02 -45.57
N LEU A 21 43.13 5.78 -45.86
CA LEU A 21 42.83 7.06 -45.23
C LEU A 21 42.77 6.94 -43.70
N LYS A 22 42.02 5.95 -43.18
CA LYS A 22 41.92 5.67 -41.74
C LYS A 22 43.24 5.22 -41.11
N SER A 23 44.08 4.50 -41.85
CA SER A 23 45.41 4.09 -41.39
C SER A 23 46.35 5.28 -41.27
N VAL A 24 46.39 6.16 -42.27
CA VAL A 24 47.22 7.37 -42.28
C VAL A 24 46.79 8.35 -41.19
N TYR A 25 45.48 8.58 -41.06
CA TYR A 25 44.93 9.39 -39.97
C TYR A 25 45.38 8.89 -38.59
N ARG A 26 45.26 7.59 -38.30
CA ARG A 26 45.69 7.02 -37.01
C ARG A 26 47.20 7.24 -36.74
N LYS A 27 48.04 7.16 -37.77
CA LYS A 27 49.48 7.43 -37.64
C LYS A 27 49.75 8.90 -37.34
N LEU A 28 49.09 9.81 -38.05
CA LEU A 28 49.21 11.25 -37.85
C LEU A 28 48.65 11.69 -36.49
N ALA A 29 47.49 11.17 -36.09
CA ALA A 29 46.87 11.47 -34.81
C ALA A 29 47.76 11.04 -33.62
N LYS A 30 48.42 9.88 -33.73
CA LYS A 30 49.40 9.44 -32.70
C LYS A 30 50.66 10.30 -32.67
N LYS A 31 51.11 10.81 -33.82
CA LYS A 31 52.31 11.65 -33.97
C LYS A 31 52.10 13.07 -33.42
N TYR A 32 50.91 13.62 -33.64
CA TYR A 32 50.55 14.99 -33.24
C TYR A 32 49.61 15.03 -32.02
N HIS A 33 49.56 13.95 -31.23
CA HIS A 33 48.75 13.89 -30.01
C HIS A 33 49.20 14.99 -29.01
N PRO A 34 48.26 15.73 -28.38
CA PRO A 34 48.58 16.84 -27.47
C PRO A 34 49.57 16.47 -26.35
N ASP A 35 49.40 15.30 -25.75
CA ASP A 35 50.28 14.80 -24.68
C ASP A 35 51.75 14.60 -25.10
N LYS A 36 52.00 14.34 -26.39
CA LYS A 36 53.35 14.06 -26.91
C LYS A 36 53.97 15.24 -27.64
N ASN A 37 53.15 16.19 -28.09
CA ASN A 37 53.58 17.37 -28.83
C ASN A 37 52.69 18.58 -28.44
N PRO A 38 52.89 19.16 -27.24
CA PRO A 38 52.06 20.26 -26.75
C PRO A 38 52.15 21.53 -27.61
N ASN A 39 53.23 21.70 -28.39
CA ASN A 39 53.45 22.87 -29.26
C ASN A 39 52.88 22.71 -30.70
N HIS A 40 52.17 21.61 -31.02
CA HIS A 40 51.61 21.36 -32.36
C HIS A 40 50.10 21.10 -32.34
N GLY A 41 49.39 21.74 -31.42
CA GLY A 41 47.93 21.64 -31.28
C GLY A 41 47.14 22.13 -32.51
N GLU A 42 47.70 22.97 -33.37
CA GLU A 42 47.03 23.43 -34.60
C GLU A 42 47.02 22.35 -35.68
N LYS A 43 48.14 21.64 -35.87
CA LYS A 43 48.26 20.58 -36.89
C LYS A 43 47.33 19.40 -36.64
N ILE A 44 47.13 19.00 -35.38
CA ILE A 44 46.22 17.90 -35.06
C ILE A 44 44.76 18.25 -35.36
N LYS A 45 44.39 19.53 -35.20
CA LYS A 45 43.04 19.99 -35.55
C LYS A 45 42.81 19.90 -37.06
N GLU A 46 43.77 20.34 -37.87
CA GLU A 46 43.71 20.23 -39.34
C GLU A 46 43.59 18.77 -39.81
N ILE A 47 44.38 17.87 -39.22
CA ILE A 47 44.33 16.43 -39.49
C ILE A 47 42.96 15.85 -39.16
N ASN A 48 42.36 16.25 -38.03
CA ASN A 48 41.03 15.78 -37.62
C ASN A 48 39.94 16.27 -38.58
N PHE A 49 40.00 17.54 -39.00
CA PHE A 49 39.04 18.11 -39.95
C PHE A 49 39.15 17.45 -41.34
N ALA A 50 40.37 17.30 -41.86
CA ALA A 50 40.59 16.63 -43.13
C ALA A 50 40.04 15.19 -43.11
N TYR A 51 40.25 14.45 -42.01
CA TYR A 51 39.67 13.11 -41.86
C TYR A 51 38.14 13.15 -41.71
N GLU A 52 37.56 14.09 -40.97
CA GLU A 52 36.10 14.24 -40.83
C GLU A 52 35.41 14.38 -42.19
N VAL A 53 35.97 15.22 -43.06
CA VAL A 53 35.40 15.46 -44.40
C VAL A 53 35.66 14.29 -45.33
N LEU A 54 36.88 13.75 -45.37
CA LEU A 54 37.26 12.71 -46.34
C LEU A 54 36.80 11.29 -45.94
N SER A 55 36.47 11.06 -44.67
CA SER A 55 35.96 9.76 -44.22
C SER A 55 34.47 9.55 -44.52
N ASP A 56 33.70 10.63 -44.68
CA ASP A 56 32.31 10.58 -45.09
C ASP A 56 32.19 10.60 -46.63
N PRO A 57 31.58 9.58 -47.26
CA PRO A 57 31.51 9.49 -48.72
C PRO A 57 30.78 10.67 -49.40
N GLU A 58 29.75 11.24 -48.77
CA GLU A 58 28.99 12.35 -49.33
C GLU A 58 29.76 13.67 -49.20
N ARG A 59 30.37 13.90 -48.03
CA ARG A 59 31.19 15.11 -47.80
C ARG A 59 32.47 15.10 -48.63
N ARG A 60 33.11 13.94 -48.78
CA ARG A 60 34.25 13.76 -49.70
C ARG A 60 33.86 14.09 -51.13
N LYS A 61 32.72 13.57 -51.60
CA LYS A 61 32.23 13.85 -52.95
C LYS A 61 31.89 15.33 -53.17
N ASN A 62 31.32 15.99 -52.16
CA ASN A 62 31.03 17.43 -52.23
C ASN A 62 32.32 18.25 -52.25
N TYR A 63 33.29 17.91 -51.41
CA TYR A 63 34.62 18.51 -51.42
C TYR A 63 35.34 18.30 -52.77
N ASP A 64 35.35 17.09 -53.31
CA ASP A 64 36.00 16.78 -54.59
C ASP A 64 35.36 17.56 -55.77
N ARG A 65 34.07 17.91 -55.65
CA ARG A 65 33.31 18.62 -56.69
C ARG A 65 33.42 20.14 -56.58
N PHE A 66 33.40 20.68 -55.37
CA PHE A 66 33.20 22.11 -55.11
C PHE A 66 34.30 22.72 -54.23
N GLY A 67 35.31 21.95 -53.82
CA GLY A 67 36.35 22.39 -52.89
C GLY A 67 35.79 22.70 -51.50
N LEU A 68 36.56 23.45 -50.70
CA LEU A 68 36.15 23.85 -49.34
C LEU A 68 34.86 24.67 -49.30
N GLU A 69 34.52 25.40 -50.36
CA GLU A 69 33.29 26.22 -50.46
C GLU A 69 32.03 25.34 -50.41
N GLY A 70 32.09 24.13 -51.00
CA GLY A 70 30.98 23.17 -50.99
C GLY A 70 30.67 22.53 -49.62
N LEU A 71 31.47 22.85 -48.59
CA LEU A 71 31.28 22.36 -47.23
C LEU A 71 30.56 23.39 -46.32
N GLN A 72 30.32 24.62 -46.80
CA GLN A 72 29.72 25.71 -46.00
C GLN A 72 28.19 25.64 -45.86
N GLU A 73 27.46 24.93 -46.72
CA GLU A 73 25.98 24.91 -46.73
C GLU A 73 25.31 23.89 -45.80
N GLY A 74 25.88 23.61 -44.61
CA GLY A 74 25.36 22.52 -43.75
C GLY A 74 25.59 22.60 -42.25
N ARG A 75 25.90 23.76 -41.66
CA ARG A 75 26.05 23.87 -40.18
C ARG A 75 24.94 24.70 -39.54
N GLY A 76 23.94 24.00 -39.03
CA GLY A 76 23.03 24.49 -38.00
C GLY A 76 23.68 24.44 -36.62
N SER A 77 23.59 25.56 -35.89
CA SER A 77 23.69 25.76 -34.44
C SER A 77 24.19 24.59 -33.56
N HIS A 78 25.47 24.59 -33.18
CA HIS A 78 25.90 24.28 -31.81
C HIS A 78 27.31 24.82 -31.55
N ASP A 79 27.46 25.50 -30.40
CA ASP A 79 28.67 26.08 -29.85
C ASP A 79 29.86 25.11 -29.80
N PHE A 80 30.70 25.14 -30.82
CA PHE A 80 32.14 24.88 -30.76
C PHE A 80 32.72 25.38 -32.08
N ASP A 81 33.32 26.57 -32.09
CA ASP A 81 33.94 27.14 -33.29
C ASP A 81 35.46 27.31 -33.07
N PRO A 82 36.26 26.22 -33.11
CA PRO A 82 37.70 26.25 -32.81
C PRO A 82 38.56 26.62 -34.03
N PHE A 83 37.91 27.08 -35.10
CA PHE A 83 38.48 27.30 -36.43
C PHE A 83 38.13 28.64 -37.07
N GLY A 84 37.31 29.48 -36.42
CA GLY A 84 37.09 30.87 -36.84
C GLY A 84 38.37 31.72 -36.87
N ASP A 85 39.41 31.33 -36.11
CA ASP A 85 40.66 32.09 -36.00
C ASP A 85 41.85 31.53 -36.81
N LEU A 86 41.74 30.37 -37.47
CA LEU A 86 42.87 29.75 -38.18
C LEU A 86 42.74 29.82 -39.72
N PHE A 87 41.52 29.74 -40.28
CA PHE A 87 41.31 29.87 -41.74
C PHE A 87 40.94 31.30 -42.18
N GLY A 88 40.91 32.25 -41.25
CA GLY A 88 40.76 33.69 -41.53
C GLY A 88 42.07 34.41 -41.86
N GLY A 89 43.22 33.75 -41.70
CA GLY A 89 44.54 34.38 -41.76
C GLY A 89 45.33 34.23 -43.07
N MET A 90 44.90 33.40 -44.02
CA MET A 90 45.69 33.07 -45.22
C MET A 90 45.06 33.50 -46.56
N PHE A 91 43.82 34.00 -46.55
CA PHE A 91 43.11 34.45 -47.77
C PHE A 91 42.48 35.85 -47.63
N GLY A 92 43.03 36.68 -46.73
CA GLY A 92 42.59 38.06 -46.47
C GLY A 92 43.55 39.16 -46.95
N GLY A 93 44.51 38.84 -47.82
CA GLY A 93 45.63 39.73 -48.18
C GLY A 93 45.55 40.42 -49.55
N LEU A 94 44.43 40.33 -50.29
CA LEU A 94 44.34 40.90 -51.64
C LEU A 94 43.03 41.63 -51.97
N PHE A 95 42.25 42.06 -50.98
CA PHE A 95 41.17 43.02 -51.22
C PHE A 95 41.07 43.99 -50.04
N GLY A 96 41.84 45.07 -50.14
CA GLY A 96 41.63 46.26 -49.32
C GLY A 96 40.22 46.80 -49.58
N GLY A 97 39.39 46.84 -48.54
CA GLY A 97 37.99 47.22 -48.73
C GLY A 97 37.19 47.37 -47.43
N ARG A 98 37.46 48.47 -46.69
CA ARG A 98 36.41 49.40 -46.23
C ARG A 98 35.27 48.83 -45.35
N GLY A 99 35.33 49.17 -44.06
CA GLY A 99 34.17 49.61 -43.31
C GLY A 99 33.45 48.54 -42.48
N GLY A 100 33.93 48.34 -41.26
CA GLY A 100 33.13 47.73 -40.20
C GLY A 100 31.91 48.62 -39.89
N ARG A 101 30.79 48.36 -40.55
CA ARG A 101 29.48 48.80 -40.05
C ARG A 101 29.16 47.90 -38.85
N ARG A 102 29.41 48.38 -37.63
CA ARG A 102 28.78 47.83 -36.43
C ARG A 102 27.28 47.92 -36.65
N GLY A 103 26.64 46.77 -36.90
CA GLY A 103 25.20 46.68 -36.91
C GLY A 103 24.60 47.15 -35.57
N PRO A 104 23.29 47.44 -35.53
CA PRO A 104 22.61 47.80 -34.29
C PRO A 104 22.89 46.74 -33.22
N PRO A 105 23.01 47.13 -31.92
CA PRO A 105 23.25 46.18 -30.85
C PRO A 105 22.19 45.07 -30.90
N ARG A 106 22.62 43.81 -30.83
CA ARG A 106 21.71 42.66 -30.74
C ARG A 106 20.79 42.87 -29.54
N GLY A 107 19.49 42.69 -29.77
CA GLY A 107 18.51 42.69 -28.68
C GLY A 107 18.83 41.59 -27.67
N ARG A 108 18.46 41.82 -26.42
CA ARG A 108 18.62 40.82 -25.34
C ARG A 108 17.97 39.50 -25.74
N ASP A 109 18.66 38.40 -25.45
CA ASP A 109 18.09 37.07 -25.62
C ASP A 109 16.86 36.92 -24.74
N VAL A 110 15.75 36.51 -25.34
CA VAL A 110 14.51 36.24 -24.63
C VAL A 110 14.45 34.74 -24.37
N LEU A 111 14.75 34.35 -23.13
CA LEU A 111 14.50 32.99 -22.66
C LEU A 111 12.98 32.79 -22.60
N HIS A 112 12.44 31.99 -23.52
CA HIS A 112 11.06 31.55 -23.48
C HIS A 112 11.02 30.17 -22.81
N PRO A 113 10.73 30.07 -21.50
CA PRO A 113 10.70 28.78 -20.83
C PRO A 113 9.52 27.98 -21.38
N LEU A 114 9.83 26.95 -22.18
CA LEU A 114 8.85 25.96 -22.60
C LEU A 114 8.42 25.16 -21.38
N LYS A 115 7.24 25.47 -20.83
CA LYS A 115 6.64 24.71 -19.74
C LYS A 115 5.99 23.46 -20.33
N CYS A 116 6.23 22.31 -19.70
CA CYS A 116 5.56 21.07 -20.06
C CYS A 116 4.04 21.23 -19.89
N GLY A 117 3.23 20.91 -20.91
CA GLY A 117 1.77 21.06 -20.84
C GLY A 117 1.10 20.16 -19.79
N ALA A 118 1.72 19.01 -19.46
CA ALA A 118 1.17 18.07 -18.49
C ALA A 118 1.50 18.45 -17.02
N CYS A 119 2.76 18.77 -16.72
CA CYS A 119 3.19 19.04 -15.34
C CYS A 119 3.50 20.53 -15.05
N ASN A 120 3.40 21.41 -16.05
CA ASN A 120 3.74 22.83 -15.97
C ASN A 120 5.13 23.12 -15.38
N GLY A 121 6.09 22.22 -15.62
CA GLY A 121 7.47 22.33 -15.11
C GLY A 121 7.69 21.76 -13.71
N LYS A 122 6.67 21.17 -13.07
CA LYS A 122 6.76 20.60 -11.71
C LYS A 122 7.32 19.17 -11.66
N LYS A 123 7.54 18.53 -12.81
CA LYS A 123 8.01 17.14 -12.98
C LYS A 123 7.11 16.04 -12.38
N THR A 124 6.04 16.40 -11.68
CA THR A 124 5.05 15.48 -11.11
C THR A 124 3.63 15.89 -11.49
N ILE A 125 2.74 14.90 -11.53
CA ILE A 125 1.29 15.05 -11.68
C ILE A 125 0.63 14.28 -10.55
N LYS A 126 -0.49 14.79 -10.02
CA LYS A 126 -1.28 14.04 -9.03
C LYS A 126 -2.17 13.08 -9.79
N GLU A 127 -2.04 11.79 -9.50
CA GLU A 127 -2.84 10.72 -10.07
C GLU A 127 -3.29 9.81 -8.92
N SER A 128 -4.54 9.37 -8.96
CA SER A 128 -5.09 8.41 -8.00
C SER A 128 -5.26 7.07 -8.69
N LYS A 129 -4.56 6.04 -8.20
CA LYS A 129 -4.65 4.66 -8.70
C LYS A 129 -5.54 3.84 -7.77
N VAL A 130 -6.47 3.09 -8.35
CA VAL A 130 -7.34 2.16 -7.61
C VAL A 130 -6.67 0.79 -7.60
N PHE A 131 -6.60 0.17 -6.43
CA PHE A 131 -6.05 -1.17 -6.25
C PHE A 131 -7.18 -2.15 -5.92
N GLU A 132 -7.30 -3.20 -6.71
CA GLU A 132 -8.17 -4.34 -6.39
C GLU A 132 -7.36 -5.32 -5.53
N ILE A 133 -7.81 -5.53 -4.30
CA ILE A 133 -7.12 -6.38 -3.33
C ILE A 133 -7.93 -7.66 -3.20
N HIS A 134 -7.30 -8.79 -3.53
CA HIS A 134 -7.90 -10.10 -3.34
C HIS A 134 -7.65 -10.58 -1.92
N VAL A 135 -8.73 -10.80 -1.17
CA VAL A 135 -8.67 -11.40 0.17
C VAL A 135 -8.88 -12.90 0.03
N ASP A 136 -7.81 -13.67 0.22
CA ASP A 136 -7.84 -15.11 0.17
C ASP A 136 -8.55 -15.72 1.38
N LYS A 137 -9.17 -16.88 1.16
CA LYS A 137 -9.80 -17.66 2.22
C LYS A 137 -8.78 -18.01 3.30
N GLY A 138 -9.15 -17.75 4.55
CA GLY A 138 -8.34 -18.09 5.71
C GLY A 138 -7.31 -17.03 6.12
N MET A 139 -7.20 -15.93 5.37
CA MET A 139 -6.43 -14.77 5.83
C MET A 139 -6.88 -14.33 7.22
N VAL A 140 -5.92 -13.87 8.03
CA VAL A 140 -6.15 -13.52 9.44
C VAL A 140 -6.34 -12.03 9.63
N ASP A 141 -6.95 -11.65 10.75
CA ASP A 141 -6.99 -10.26 11.19
C ASP A 141 -5.57 -9.70 11.36
N GLY A 142 -5.38 -8.42 11.01
CA GLY A 142 -4.09 -7.75 11.02
C GLY A 142 -3.09 -8.22 9.95
N GLN A 143 -3.49 -9.12 9.04
CA GLN A 143 -2.59 -9.60 7.99
C GLN A 143 -2.23 -8.48 7.01
N LYS A 144 -0.93 -8.32 6.74
CA LYS A 144 -0.38 -7.27 5.88
C LYS A 144 -0.17 -7.77 4.45
N ILE A 145 -0.69 -7.02 3.48
CA ILE A 145 -0.57 -7.26 2.04
C ILE A 145 0.30 -6.13 1.45
N PRO A 146 1.59 -6.39 1.17
CA PRO A 146 2.48 -5.37 0.62
C PRO A 146 2.28 -5.23 -0.90
N LEU A 147 2.04 -4.00 -1.34
CA LEU A 147 2.04 -3.56 -2.72
C LEU A 147 3.37 -2.83 -2.99
N ARG A 148 4.32 -3.56 -3.60
CA ARG A 148 5.71 -3.11 -3.71
C ARG A 148 5.88 -1.99 -4.73
N GLY A 149 6.54 -0.90 -4.35
CA GLY A 149 6.79 0.25 -5.23
C GLY A 149 5.54 1.05 -5.60
N GLU A 150 4.43 0.83 -4.90
CA GLU A 150 3.13 1.46 -5.18
C GLU A 150 2.85 2.69 -4.31
N ALA A 151 3.82 3.14 -3.50
CA ALA A 151 3.73 4.41 -2.78
C ALA A 151 3.94 5.62 -3.71
N ASP A 152 3.82 6.83 -3.15
CA ASP A 152 3.96 8.08 -3.91
C ASP A 152 5.31 8.16 -4.65
N GLN A 153 5.24 8.36 -5.96
CA GLN A 153 6.41 8.46 -6.83
C GLN A 153 6.99 9.88 -6.82
N MET A 154 8.31 9.97 -6.70
CA MET A 154 9.05 11.24 -6.75
C MET A 154 10.22 11.16 -7.75
N PRO A 155 10.51 12.23 -8.51
CA PRO A 155 11.62 12.21 -9.46
C PRO A 155 12.97 11.94 -8.77
N GLY A 156 13.65 10.89 -9.21
CA GLY A 156 14.98 10.51 -8.70
C GLY A 156 14.95 9.71 -7.38
N ILE A 157 13.77 9.27 -6.92
CA ILE A 157 13.61 8.45 -5.72
C ILE A 157 12.83 7.19 -6.10
N GLU A 158 13.28 6.03 -5.63
CA GLU A 158 12.55 4.77 -5.79
C GLU A 158 11.29 4.79 -4.90
N PRO A 159 10.09 4.51 -5.45
CA PRO A 159 8.88 4.54 -4.66
C PRO A 159 8.88 3.45 -3.59
N GLY A 160 8.33 3.78 -2.42
CA GLY A 160 8.14 2.84 -1.33
C GLY A 160 6.97 1.88 -1.55
N ASP A 161 6.66 1.10 -0.53
CA ASP A 161 5.59 0.11 -0.55
C ASP A 161 4.31 0.67 0.10
N VAL A 162 3.15 0.32 -0.45
CA VAL A 162 1.86 0.49 0.23
C VAL A 162 1.54 -0.81 0.96
N ILE A 163 1.29 -0.74 2.27
CA ILE A 163 0.94 -1.92 3.07
C ILE A 163 -0.53 -1.83 3.42
N ILE A 164 -1.31 -2.78 2.95
CA ILE A 164 -2.71 -2.91 3.35
C ILE A 164 -2.79 -3.86 4.53
N GLU A 165 -3.44 -3.44 5.61
CA GLU A 165 -3.71 -4.28 6.77
C GLU A 165 -5.18 -4.69 6.75
N LEU A 166 -5.43 -6.00 6.83
CA LEU A 166 -6.79 -6.53 6.92
C LEU A 166 -7.35 -6.30 8.31
N ASN A 167 -8.56 -5.77 8.39
CA ASN A 167 -9.31 -5.63 9.63
C ASN A 167 -10.58 -6.50 9.53
N MET A 168 -10.77 -7.37 10.51
CA MET A 168 -11.93 -8.25 10.60
C MET A 168 -13.11 -7.54 11.24
N GLU A 169 -14.21 -7.46 10.51
CA GLU A 169 -15.46 -6.98 11.05
C GLU A 169 -16.08 -8.01 12.00
N GLU A 170 -16.76 -7.51 13.03
CA GLU A 170 -17.53 -8.34 13.95
C GLU A 170 -18.75 -8.94 13.22
N HIS A 171 -19.06 -10.20 13.51
CA HIS A 171 -20.17 -10.91 12.91
C HIS A 171 -21.18 -11.34 13.97
N ASP A 172 -22.47 -11.13 13.70
CA ASP A 172 -23.57 -11.33 14.66
C ASP A 172 -23.59 -12.74 15.29
N LEU A 173 -23.28 -13.76 14.49
CA LEU A 173 -23.36 -15.16 14.92
C LEU A 173 -22.02 -15.79 15.28
N PHE A 174 -20.90 -15.26 14.78
CA PHE A 174 -19.63 -15.98 14.80
C PHE A 174 -18.52 -15.08 15.29
N THR A 175 -17.82 -15.52 16.34
CA THR A 175 -16.55 -14.95 16.77
C THR A 175 -15.42 -15.87 16.33
N ARG A 176 -14.53 -15.38 15.46
CA ARG A 176 -13.38 -16.16 15.01
C ARG A 176 -12.24 -16.08 16.03
N LYS A 177 -11.67 -17.23 16.39
CA LYS A 177 -10.38 -17.30 17.12
C LYS A 177 -9.45 -18.25 16.38
N GLY A 178 -8.43 -17.70 15.74
CA GLY A 178 -7.53 -18.47 14.88
C GLY A 178 -8.27 -19.04 13.66
N SER A 179 -8.36 -20.38 13.57
CA SER A 179 -9.13 -21.07 12.52
C SER A 179 -10.51 -21.52 13.00
N ASP A 180 -10.82 -21.36 14.28
CA ASP A 180 -12.06 -21.85 14.86
C ASP A 180 -13.10 -20.74 14.93
N LEU A 181 -14.37 -21.13 14.80
CA LEU A 181 -15.52 -20.24 14.90
C LEU A 181 -16.29 -20.55 16.17
N TYR A 182 -16.60 -19.53 16.95
CA TYR A 182 -17.38 -19.64 18.17
C TYR A 182 -18.75 -19.03 17.93
N CYS A 183 -19.81 -19.72 18.34
CA CYS A 183 -21.14 -19.14 18.39
C CYS A 183 -21.86 -19.54 19.67
N THR A 184 -22.87 -18.76 20.05
CA THR A 184 -23.73 -19.07 21.20
C THR A 184 -25.10 -19.48 20.70
N ARG A 185 -25.63 -20.56 21.24
CA ARG A 185 -26.97 -21.05 20.95
C ARG A 185 -27.79 -21.11 22.23
N ASN A 186 -28.93 -20.43 22.22
CA ASN A 186 -29.91 -20.54 23.28
C ASN A 186 -30.83 -21.74 22.98
N ILE A 187 -30.97 -22.63 23.95
CA ILE A 187 -31.86 -23.80 23.88
C ILE A 187 -32.74 -23.85 25.13
N GLY A 188 -33.95 -24.40 24.99
CA GLY A 188 -34.83 -24.63 26.14
C GLY A 188 -34.38 -25.83 26.98
N LEU A 189 -34.81 -25.91 28.25
CA LEU A 189 -34.53 -27.06 29.11
C LEU A 189 -34.98 -28.39 28.50
N THR A 190 -36.15 -28.41 27.83
CA THR A 190 -36.64 -29.61 27.12
C THR A 190 -35.69 -30.03 26.01
N GLU A 191 -35.16 -29.09 25.23
CA GLU A 191 -34.19 -29.39 24.17
C GLU A 191 -32.86 -29.90 24.74
N ALA A 192 -32.42 -29.30 25.86
CA ALA A 192 -31.20 -29.70 26.55
C ALA A 192 -31.24 -31.13 27.08
N LEU A 193 -32.41 -31.63 27.49
CA LEU A 193 -32.60 -32.98 28.05
C LEU A 193 -33.09 -34.01 27.01
N CYS A 194 -34.06 -33.62 26.19
CA CYS A 194 -34.75 -34.50 25.26
C CYS A 194 -34.18 -34.44 23.84
N GLY A 195 -33.08 -33.72 23.62
CA GLY A 195 -32.45 -33.56 22.32
C GLY A 195 -33.10 -32.47 21.48
N PHE A 196 -32.43 -32.13 20.38
CA PHE A 196 -32.86 -31.08 19.48
C PHE A 196 -32.36 -31.32 18.06
N GLU A 197 -32.96 -30.58 17.12
CA GLU A 197 -32.52 -30.49 15.74
C GLU A 197 -32.70 -29.04 15.29
N PHE A 198 -31.62 -28.40 14.86
CA PHE A 198 -31.68 -27.04 14.30
C PHE A 198 -30.71 -26.87 13.13
N THR A 199 -30.99 -25.87 12.30
CA THR A 199 -30.09 -25.48 11.21
C THR A 199 -29.24 -24.29 11.61
N LEU A 200 -27.95 -24.36 11.29
CA LEU A 200 -26.99 -23.27 11.45
C LEU A 200 -26.54 -22.80 10.06
N LYS A 201 -26.84 -21.55 9.71
CA LYS A 201 -26.36 -20.96 8.47
C LYS A 201 -24.87 -20.61 8.62
N HIS A 202 -24.03 -21.24 7.82
CA HIS A 202 -22.58 -21.05 7.83
C HIS A 202 -22.16 -19.86 6.95
N LEU A 203 -20.90 -19.42 7.06
CA LEU A 203 -20.35 -18.26 6.33
C LEU A 203 -20.31 -18.44 4.80
N ASP A 204 -20.34 -19.68 4.32
CA ASP A 204 -20.42 -20.02 2.89
C ASP A 204 -21.87 -20.19 2.39
N ASN A 205 -22.85 -19.75 3.18
CA ASN A 205 -24.29 -19.88 2.93
C ASN A 205 -24.84 -21.31 2.91
N ARG A 206 -24.05 -22.32 3.31
CA ARG A 206 -24.60 -23.66 3.57
C ARG A 206 -25.38 -23.67 4.87
N GLU A 207 -26.38 -24.53 4.95
CA GLU A 207 -27.09 -24.82 6.19
C GLU A 207 -26.57 -26.14 6.77
N LEU A 208 -26.06 -26.09 8.00
CA LEU A 208 -25.58 -27.25 8.74
C LEU A 208 -26.70 -27.73 9.65
N LEU A 209 -27.14 -28.98 9.47
CA LEU A 209 -28.15 -29.60 10.32
C LEU A 209 -27.48 -30.21 11.56
N ILE A 210 -27.71 -29.61 12.72
CA ILE A 210 -27.10 -30.02 13.98
C ILE A 210 -28.15 -30.74 14.80
N LYS A 211 -27.82 -31.97 15.23
CA LYS A 211 -28.71 -32.85 15.98
C LYS A 211 -28.07 -33.27 17.29
N SER A 212 -28.85 -33.26 18.36
CA SER A 212 -28.54 -33.94 19.61
C SER A 212 -29.60 -35.01 19.85
N PRO A 213 -29.22 -36.29 20.04
CA PRO A 213 -30.19 -37.35 20.29
C PRO A 213 -30.85 -37.18 21.67
N PRO A 214 -32.10 -37.65 21.84
CA PRO A 214 -32.76 -37.63 23.14
C PRO A 214 -31.96 -38.37 24.21
N GLY A 215 -31.84 -37.76 25.41
CA GLY A 215 -31.06 -38.29 26.53
C GLY A 215 -29.58 -37.89 26.53
N ALA A 216 -29.05 -37.31 25.45
CA ALA A 216 -27.73 -36.68 25.46
C ALA A 216 -27.81 -35.27 26.06
N VAL A 217 -27.70 -35.21 27.38
CA VAL A 217 -27.87 -33.97 28.14
C VAL A 217 -26.82 -32.92 27.76
N ILE A 218 -27.29 -31.70 27.47
CA ILE A 218 -26.48 -30.50 27.32
C ILE A 218 -26.52 -29.72 28.63
N GLN A 219 -25.35 -29.52 29.24
CA GLN A 219 -25.24 -28.73 30.47
C GLN A 219 -25.28 -27.22 30.15
N PRO A 220 -25.76 -26.39 31.08
CA PRO A 220 -25.66 -24.94 30.95
C PRO A 220 -24.21 -24.49 30.74
N GLU A 221 -23.99 -23.52 29.84
CA GLU A 221 -22.68 -22.99 29.45
C GLU A 221 -21.70 -24.04 28.91
N SER A 222 -22.20 -25.21 28.50
CA SER A 222 -21.36 -26.26 27.92
C SER A 222 -21.12 -26.01 26.44
N SER A 223 -19.93 -26.38 25.98
CA SER A 223 -19.53 -26.25 24.59
C SER A 223 -19.57 -27.60 23.87
N LYS A 224 -20.08 -27.63 22.64
CA LYS A 224 -19.94 -28.77 21.72
C LYS A 224 -19.23 -28.34 20.44
N VAL A 225 -18.62 -29.30 19.75
CA VAL A 225 -17.81 -29.06 18.56
C VAL A 225 -18.49 -29.66 17.32
N VAL A 226 -18.50 -28.88 16.24
CA VAL A 226 -18.78 -29.36 14.87
C VAL A 226 -17.45 -29.37 14.14
N ILE A 227 -16.90 -30.58 13.96
CA ILE A 227 -15.55 -30.80 13.46
C ILE A 227 -15.46 -30.42 11.98
N GLY A 228 -14.42 -29.67 11.62
CA GLY A 228 -14.07 -29.36 10.23
C GLY A 228 -14.95 -28.31 9.56
N GLU A 229 -15.82 -27.64 10.31
CA GLU A 229 -16.71 -26.59 9.79
C GLU A 229 -16.27 -25.17 10.20
N GLY A 230 -15.07 -24.98 10.75
CA GLY A 230 -14.49 -23.67 11.03
C GLY A 230 -13.90 -22.97 9.80
N MET A 231 -13.06 -21.96 10.06
CA MET A 231 -12.38 -21.20 9.01
C MET A 231 -11.29 -22.03 8.32
N PRO A 232 -11.11 -21.88 6.99
CA PRO A 232 -9.98 -22.46 6.29
C PRO A 232 -8.66 -21.86 6.75
N THR A 233 -7.59 -22.66 6.71
CA THR A 233 -6.23 -22.16 6.96
C THR A 233 -5.73 -21.43 5.71
N HIS A 234 -5.12 -20.24 5.89
CA HIS A 234 -4.50 -19.51 4.78
C HIS A 234 -3.49 -20.39 4.02
N LYS A 235 -3.53 -20.36 2.68
CA LYS A 235 -2.76 -21.22 1.74
C LYS A 235 -3.12 -22.71 1.75
N ASN A 236 -3.88 -23.21 2.72
CA ASN A 236 -4.35 -24.59 2.75
C ASN A 236 -5.86 -24.64 3.03
N PRO A 237 -6.69 -24.32 2.02
CA PRO A 237 -8.14 -24.19 2.20
C PRO A 237 -8.85 -25.51 2.48
N PHE A 238 -8.19 -26.64 2.25
CA PHE A 238 -8.71 -27.98 2.58
C PHE A 238 -8.62 -28.29 4.07
N ARG A 239 -7.72 -27.62 4.79
CA ARG A 239 -7.65 -27.72 6.25
C ARG A 239 -8.49 -26.60 6.86
N LYS A 240 -9.52 -26.98 7.61
CA LYS A 240 -10.39 -26.07 8.33
C LYS A 240 -10.22 -26.27 9.84
N GLY A 241 -10.51 -25.23 10.61
CA GLY A 241 -10.76 -25.36 12.04
C GLY A 241 -12.16 -25.94 12.31
N ASP A 242 -12.63 -25.73 13.53
CA ASP A 242 -13.91 -26.26 14.00
C ASP A 242 -14.90 -25.14 14.35
N ILE A 243 -16.20 -25.48 14.42
CA ILE A 243 -17.20 -24.61 15.07
C ILE A 243 -17.39 -25.08 16.50
N ILE A 244 -17.25 -24.18 17.46
CA ILE A 244 -17.55 -24.39 18.87
C ILE A 244 -18.85 -23.66 19.19
N ILE A 245 -19.85 -24.43 19.60
CA ILE A 245 -21.17 -23.92 19.98
C ILE A 245 -21.26 -23.93 21.50
N ASN A 246 -21.33 -22.76 22.12
CA ASN A 246 -21.68 -22.62 23.53
C ASN A 246 -23.20 -22.65 23.68
N PHE A 247 -23.72 -23.52 24.54
CA PHE A 247 -25.15 -23.64 24.81
C PHE A 247 -25.55 -22.94 26.10
N HIS A 248 -26.39 -21.91 25.95
CA HIS A 248 -27.06 -21.27 27.07
C HIS A 248 -28.46 -21.89 27.23
N VAL A 249 -28.69 -22.55 28.37
CA VAL A 249 -29.96 -23.25 28.64
C VAL A 249 -30.94 -22.29 29.31
N GLN A 250 -32.08 -22.07 28.67
CA GLN A 250 -33.17 -21.28 29.20
C GLN A 250 -34.12 -22.18 30.02
N PHE A 251 -34.22 -21.88 31.31
CA PHE A 251 -35.18 -22.52 32.20
C PHE A 251 -36.57 -21.90 31.98
N PRO A 252 -37.65 -22.68 32.21
CA PRO A 252 -39.01 -22.17 32.13
C PRO A 252 -39.26 -21.10 33.22
N GLU A 253 -40.28 -20.27 32.99
CA GLU A 253 -40.72 -19.25 33.95
C GLU A 253 -41.32 -19.88 35.23
N ASP A 254 -41.40 -19.09 36.30
CA ASP A 254 -41.99 -19.52 37.56
C ASP A 254 -43.45 -19.95 37.37
N GLY A 255 -43.84 -21.07 37.99
CA GLY A 255 -45.20 -21.61 37.86
C GLY A 255 -45.51 -22.30 36.53
N PHE A 256 -44.50 -22.70 35.74
CA PHE A 256 -44.71 -23.34 34.43
C PHE A 256 -45.48 -24.66 34.43
N ALA A 257 -45.60 -25.33 35.58
CA ALA A 257 -46.23 -26.65 35.70
C ALA A 257 -47.05 -26.78 36.99
N GLY A 258 -48.14 -27.55 36.91
CA GLY A 258 -48.97 -27.88 38.08
C GLY A 258 -48.34 -28.97 38.95
N GLU A 259 -48.84 -29.12 40.19
CA GLU A 259 -48.29 -30.06 41.18
C GLU A 259 -48.14 -31.50 40.65
N GLN A 260 -49.13 -32.01 39.91
CA GLN A 260 -49.09 -33.38 39.36
C GLN A 260 -47.93 -33.57 38.36
N GLN A 261 -47.65 -32.54 37.55
CA GLN A 261 -46.57 -32.57 36.56
C GLN A 261 -45.20 -32.46 37.25
N LEU A 262 -45.11 -31.66 38.31
CA LEU A 262 -43.90 -31.55 39.14
C LEU A 262 -43.56 -32.89 39.82
N THR A 263 -44.56 -33.60 40.35
CA THR A 263 -44.36 -34.95 40.91
C THR A 263 -43.89 -35.97 39.87
N MET A 264 -44.32 -35.84 38.61
CA MET A 264 -43.79 -36.68 37.52
C MET A 264 -42.34 -36.32 37.18
N LEU A 265 -42.01 -35.03 37.16
CA LEU A 265 -40.65 -34.53 36.92
C LEU A 265 -39.67 -35.01 37.99
N GLU A 266 -40.08 -34.95 39.27
CA GLU A 266 -39.26 -35.38 40.41
C GLU A 266 -38.87 -36.86 40.34
N LYS A 267 -39.75 -37.71 39.79
CA LYS A 267 -39.44 -39.14 39.57
C LYS A 267 -38.41 -39.40 38.47
N LEU A 268 -38.21 -38.45 37.55
CA LEU A 268 -37.31 -38.59 36.40
C LEU A 268 -35.94 -37.96 36.65
N LEU A 269 -35.85 -37.01 37.58
CA LEU A 269 -34.63 -36.29 37.94
C LEU A 269 -33.89 -36.97 39.10
N PRO A 270 -32.63 -36.60 39.37
CA PRO A 270 -31.87 -37.13 40.51
C PRO A 270 -32.62 -36.95 41.84
N GLU A 271 -32.43 -37.91 42.75
CA GLU A 271 -33.07 -37.88 44.07
C GLU A 271 -32.72 -36.60 44.84
N ARG A 272 -33.74 -36.01 45.46
CA ARG A 272 -33.58 -34.83 46.32
C ARG A 272 -32.70 -35.21 47.50
N ALA A 273 -31.74 -34.33 47.82
CA ALA A 273 -30.97 -34.48 49.04
C ALA A 273 -31.92 -34.51 50.26
N PRO A 274 -31.66 -35.36 51.27
CA PRO A 274 -32.48 -35.39 52.47
C PRO A 274 -32.48 -33.99 53.12
N PRO A 275 -33.61 -33.55 53.68
CA PRO A 275 -33.62 -32.31 54.44
C PRO A 275 -32.62 -32.42 55.60
N PRO A 276 -32.01 -31.30 56.03
CA PRO A 276 -31.14 -31.29 57.20
C PRO A 276 -31.90 -31.85 58.42
N GLU A 277 -31.17 -32.49 59.33
CA GLU A 277 -31.73 -32.95 60.59
C GLU A 277 -32.30 -31.76 61.37
N ASP A 278 -33.45 -31.99 62.02
CA ASP A 278 -34.12 -30.97 62.82
C ASP A 278 -33.22 -30.56 63.99
N ASN A 279 -32.81 -29.30 64.03
CA ASN A 279 -31.94 -28.73 65.05
C ASN A 279 -32.52 -27.39 65.49
N GLU A 280 -32.82 -27.27 66.79
CA GLU A 280 -33.38 -26.06 67.41
C GLU A 280 -32.46 -24.83 67.30
N GLU A 281 -31.19 -25.02 66.93
CA GLU A 281 -30.25 -23.93 66.65
C GLU A 281 -30.38 -23.33 65.23
N TYR A 282 -31.18 -23.91 64.34
CA TYR A 282 -31.41 -23.36 63.01
C TYR A 282 -32.51 -22.29 63.01
N GLU A 283 -32.22 -21.13 62.41
CA GLU A 283 -33.20 -20.10 62.11
C GLU A 283 -33.70 -20.28 60.66
N GLU A 284 -35.02 -20.40 60.48
CA GLU A 284 -35.63 -20.41 59.15
C GLU A 284 -35.52 -19.03 58.52
N VAL A 285 -34.96 -18.97 57.31
CA VAL A 285 -34.75 -17.72 56.57
C VAL A 285 -35.34 -17.84 55.16
N ASP A 286 -36.04 -16.80 54.73
CA ASP A 286 -36.62 -16.72 53.40
C ASP A 286 -35.56 -16.30 52.37
N LEU A 287 -35.56 -16.98 51.21
CA LEU A 287 -34.72 -16.62 50.09
C LEU A 287 -35.39 -15.48 49.31
N HIS A 288 -34.78 -14.28 49.32
CA HIS A 288 -35.23 -13.15 48.51
C HIS A 288 -34.39 -12.99 47.23
N PRO A 289 -34.98 -12.48 46.13
CA PRO A 289 -34.21 -12.09 44.95
C PRO A 289 -33.09 -11.10 45.30
N TYR A 290 -31.91 -11.34 44.76
CA TYR A 290 -30.79 -10.41 44.94
C TYR A 290 -31.02 -9.15 44.09
N HIS A 291 -31.21 -8.01 44.74
CA HIS A 291 -31.21 -6.70 44.09
C HIS A 291 -29.87 -6.02 44.34
N SER A 292 -29.09 -5.78 43.29
CA SER A 292 -27.75 -5.16 43.39
C SER A 292 -27.78 -3.69 43.82
N SER A 293 -28.96 -3.09 44.00
CA SER A 293 -29.16 -1.73 44.47
C SER A 293 -29.44 -1.67 45.97
N ARG A 294 -28.51 -2.15 46.80
CA ARG A 294 -28.38 -1.63 48.17
C ARG A 294 -27.29 -0.56 48.13
N GLN A 295 -27.70 0.62 47.66
CA GLN A 295 -26.96 1.84 47.90
C GLN A 295 -26.85 2.00 49.43
N SER A 296 -25.61 2.06 49.89
CA SER A 296 -25.16 2.44 51.24
C SER A 296 -26.23 3.12 52.10
N GLY A 297 -26.49 2.55 53.27
CA GLY A 297 -27.44 3.10 54.23
C GLY A 297 -27.09 4.51 54.70
N HIS A 298 -28.14 5.31 54.87
CA HIS A 298 -28.27 6.26 55.97
C HIS A 298 -29.76 6.33 56.34
N ALA A 299 -30.21 5.37 57.13
CA ALA A 299 -31.31 5.58 58.07
C ALA A 299 -30.68 5.40 59.45
N ALA A 300 -30.27 6.52 60.04
CA ALA A 300 -30.01 6.58 61.47
C ALA A 300 -31.36 6.50 62.16
N ASP A 301 -31.53 5.46 62.98
CA ASP A 301 -32.38 5.54 64.16
C ASP A 301 -31.87 6.72 65.01
N ASP A 302 -32.76 7.67 65.27
CA ASP A 302 -32.70 8.50 66.48
C ASP A 302 -34.09 8.41 67.11
N GLU A 303 -34.21 7.56 68.11
CA GLU A 303 -35.23 7.73 69.15
C GLU A 303 -34.83 8.93 70.01
N GLU A 304 -35.75 9.89 70.23
CA GLU A 304 -36.23 10.22 71.58
C GLU A 304 -37.12 11.49 71.64
N MET A 305 -38.03 11.43 72.62
CA MET A 305 -38.66 12.54 73.36
C MET A 305 -39.91 13.24 72.81
N ASP A 306 -41.04 12.72 73.33
CA ASP A 306 -42.16 13.48 73.90
C ASP A 306 -41.76 14.87 74.46
N HIS A 307 -42.40 15.93 73.95
CA HIS A 307 -42.95 17.03 74.76
C HIS A 307 -43.85 17.96 73.92
N GLY A 308 -45.14 17.96 74.26
CA GLY A 308 -45.91 19.15 74.64
C GLY A 308 -45.99 20.41 73.74
N ASP A 309 -47.20 20.62 73.23
CA ASP A 309 -47.97 21.88 73.19
C ASP A 309 -47.54 23.08 72.30
N GLY A 310 -48.55 23.70 71.69
CA GLY A 310 -48.57 25.15 71.48
C GLY A 310 -48.21 25.70 70.09
N GLY A 311 -49.25 25.90 69.27
CA GLY A 311 -49.51 27.22 68.66
C GLY A 311 -48.61 27.76 67.53
N GLY A 312 -49.18 27.80 66.32
CA GLY A 312 -49.42 29.07 65.63
C GLY A 312 -48.32 29.73 64.77
N MET A 313 -48.81 30.22 63.63
CA MET A 313 -48.32 31.34 62.78
C MET A 313 -47.33 31.07 61.64
N GLN A 314 -47.87 31.32 60.44
CA GLN A 314 -47.25 31.53 59.14
C GLN A 314 -46.25 32.71 59.14
N CYS A 315 -45.23 32.65 58.27
CA CYS A 315 -44.69 33.84 57.61
C CYS A 315 -43.94 33.53 56.28
N ARG A 316 -44.60 33.97 55.21
CA ARG A 316 -44.21 34.48 53.88
C ARG A 316 -42.72 34.61 53.50
N THR A 317 -42.42 34.14 52.29
CA THR A 317 -41.22 34.38 51.47
C THR A 317 -41.13 35.83 50.97
N GLN A 318 -39.89 36.33 50.86
CA GLN A 318 -39.47 37.30 49.84
C GLN A 318 -38.47 36.61 48.92
#